data_AF-A0A1I4ZGQ2-F1
#
_entry.id   AF-A0A1I4ZGQ2-F1
#
_cell.length_a   1.000
_cell.length_b   1.000
_cell.length_c   1.000
_cell.angle_alpha   90.00
_cell.angle_beta   90.00
_cell.angle_gamma   90.00
#
_symmetry.space_group_name_H-M   'P 1'
#
loop_
_entity.id
_entity.type
_entity.pdbx_description
1 polymer ?
#
loop_
_entity_poly.entity_id
_entity_poly.type
_entity_poly.pdbx_seq_one_letter_code
_entity_poly.pdbx_strand_id
1 'polypeptide(L)'
;MKYQAENAVSSFFYYMWNAWSKEECKVVFGDMYRHFWDKWSVSADNAIFGAAERFFAGLSENYQKLLVERAVTLYDGRAFRKEPDDSDILVCKECGSRQLEIQVWINANTDERISYVYEDNDGHWCDGKWCEECVDQTFFCTKAEFTQKMQSWWESCGLESKEQITGLKVCDCPPAESPQTFVDAAGRWWNSRDYEYKREIYNKHTSNNE
;
A
#
# COMPACT_ATOMS: atom_id res chain seq x y z
N MET A 1 12.97 4.47 16.31
CA MET A 1 11.75 4.07 15.57
C MET A 1 10.72 5.17 15.79
N LYS A 2 10.13 5.75 14.73
CA LYS A 2 9.15 6.84 14.86
C LYS A 2 7.84 6.26 15.39
N TYR A 3 7.29 6.84 16.45
CA TYR A 3 5.94 6.54 16.95
C TYR A 3 4.93 6.82 15.83
N GLN A 4 4.29 5.77 15.31
CA GLN A 4 3.17 5.92 14.38
C GLN A 4 1.89 5.64 15.17
N ALA A 5 1.18 6.69 15.58
CA ALA A 5 -0.06 6.56 16.36
C ALA A 5 -1.08 5.59 15.70
N GLU A 6 -1.00 5.42 14.39
CA GLU A 6 -1.91 4.62 13.58
C GLU A 6 -1.72 3.08 13.70
N ASN A 7 -0.68 2.59 14.39
CA ASN A 7 -0.48 1.16 14.68
C ASN A 7 -0.67 0.81 16.17
N ALA A 8 -0.89 1.81 17.03
CA ALA A 8 -0.88 1.65 18.48
C ALA A 8 -2.01 0.74 18.99
N VAL A 9 -3.22 0.85 18.42
CA VAL A 9 -4.41 0.16 18.91
C VAL A 9 -4.35 -1.35 18.66
N SER A 10 -4.15 -1.76 17.41
CA SER A 10 -4.07 -3.19 17.07
C SER A 10 -2.86 -3.87 17.73
N SER A 11 -1.73 -3.16 17.81
CA SER A 11 -0.52 -3.68 18.45
C SER A 11 -0.69 -3.82 19.96
N PHE A 12 -1.34 -2.85 20.62
CA PHE A 12 -1.68 -2.95 22.03
C PHE A 12 -2.53 -4.18 22.33
N PHE A 13 -3.65 -4.37 21.63
CA PHE A 13 -4.52 -5.53 21.89
C PHE A 13 -3.83 -6.86 21.57
N TYR A 14 -3.09 -6.94 20.47
CA TYR A 14 -2.32 -8.14 20.14
C TYR A 14 -1.30 -8.46 21.24
N TYR A 15 -0.55 -7.45 21.69
CA TYR A 15 0.45 -7.59 22.75
C TYR A 15 -0.18 -8.01 24.08
N MET A 16 -1.27 -7.37 24.49
CA MET A 16 -2.00 -7.71 25.71
C MET A 16 -2.57 -9.13 25.70
N TRP A 17 -2.97 -9.63 24.53
CA TRP A 17 -3.58 -10.95 24.40
C TRP A 17 -2.54 -12.07 24.25
N ASN A 18 -1.44 -11.82 23.53
CA ASN A 18 -0.53 -12.89 23.09
C ASN A 18 0.83 -12.89 23.79
N ALA A 19 1.27 -11.76 24.35
CA ALA A 19 2.61 -11.61 24.91
C ALA A 19 2.63 -11.12 26.37
N TRP A 20 1.55 -10.51 26.85
CA TRP A 20 1.50 -9.95 28.18
C TRP A 20 1.66 -11.02 29.27
N SER A 21 2.66 -10.81 30.10
CA SER A 21 3.10 -11.73 31.16
C SER A 21 3.72 -10.92 32.29
N LYS A 22 4.01 -11.58 33.42
CA LYS A 22 4.65 -10.92 34.56
C LYS A 22 6.07 -10.46 34.21
N GLU A 23 6.73 -11.23 33.34
CA GLU A 23 8.05 -10.96 32.79
C GLU A 23 8.01 -9.74 31.88
N GLU A 24 7.05 -9.67 30.95
CA GLU A 24 6.87 -8.48 30.11
C GLU A 24 6.44 -7.25 30.92
N CYS A 25 5.63 -7.42 31.97
CA CYS A 25 5.31 -6.35 32.91
C CYS A 25 6.58 -5.77 33.57
N LYS A 26 7.56 -6.63 33.89
CA LYS A 26 8.88 -6.20 34.37
C LYS A 26 9.69 -5.47 33.31
N VAL A 27 9.64 -5.91 32.06
CA VAL A 27 10.30 -5.21 30.95
C VAL A 27 9.72 -3.81 30.74
N VAL A 28 8.40 -3.66 30.80
CA VAL A 28 7.72 -2.36 30.57
C VAL A 28 7.90 -1.39 31.74
N PHE A 29 7.72 -1.88 32.98
CA PHE A 29 7.62 -1.01 34.16
C PHE A 29 8.81 -1.07 35.12
N GLY A 30 9.84 -1.85 34.79
CA GLY A 30 11.08 -1.93 35.58
C GLY A 30 10.82 -2.35 37.02
N ASP A 31 11.38 -1.62 37.99
CA ASP A 31 11.31 -1.95 39.40
C ASP A 31 9.88 -1.89 39.98
N MET A 32 9.00 -1.11 39.36
CA MET A 32 7.61 -0.94 39.79
C MET A 32 6.68 -2.06 39.30
N TYR A 33 7.20 -3.05 38.58
CA TYR A 33 6.39 -4.09 37.94
C TYR A 33 5.47 -4.85 38.88
N ARG A 34 5.84 -5.05 40.15
CA ARG A 34 4.96 -5.73 41.12
C ARG A 34 3.66 -4.97 41.33
N HIS A 35 3.75 -3.66 41.50
CA HIS A 35 2.58 -2.80 41.67
C HIS A 35 1.66 -2.85 40.44
N PHE A 36 2.23 -2.75 39.24
CA PHE A 36 1.43 -2.81 38.02
C PHE A 36 0.89 -4.21 37.72
N TRP A 37 1.63 -5.26 38.08
CA TRP A 37 1.16 -6.64 37.95
C TRP A 37 -0.02 -6.92 38.87
N ASP A 38 0.03 -6.47 40.12
CA ASP A 38 -1.09 -6.62 41.05
C ASP A 38 -2.34 -5.89 40.53
N LYS A 39 -2.16 -4.69 39.96
CA LYS A 39 -3.24 -3.94 39.32
C LYS A 39 -3.80 -4.65 38.07
N TRP A 40 -2.93 -5.29 37.28
CA TRP A 40 -3.35 -6.14 36.17
C TRP A 40 -4.15 -7.35 36.68
N SER A 41 -3.68 -8.05 37.71
CA SER A 41 -4.38 -9.21 38.30
C SER A 41 -5.79 -8.84 38.75
N VAL A 42 -5.95 -7.74 39.48
CA VAL A 42 -7.28 -7.24 39.86
C VAL A 42 -8.14 -6.94 38.62
N SER A 43 -7.54 -6.37 37.58
CA SER A 43 -8.24 -6.09 36.33
C SER A 43 -8.66 -7.38 35.61
N ALA A 44 -7.82 -8.42 35.62
CA ALA A 44 -8.12 -9.71 35.01
C ALA A 44 -9.23 -10.47 35.78
N ASP A 45 -9.23 -10.42 37.11
CA ASP A 45 -10.16 -11.19 37.95
C ASP A 45 -11.58 -10.61 37.96
N ASN A 46 -11.72 -9.30 37.73
CA ASN A 46 -12.99 -8.58 37.87
C ASN A 46 -14.05 -8.88 36.79
N ALA A 47 -13.67 -9.42 35.62
CA ALA A 47 -14.62 -9.79 34.56
C ALA A 47 -13.98 -10.65 33.47
N ILE A 48 -14.80 -11.42 32.74
CA ILE A 48 -14.38 -12.27 31.60
C ILE A 48 -13.82 -11.42 30.44
N PHE A 49 -14.24 -10.15 30.33
CA PHE A 49 -13.82 -9.23 29.25
C PHE A 49 -13.33 -7.89 29.81
N GLY A 50 -12.62 -7.12 28.97
CA GLY A 50 -12.27 -5.73 29.27
C GLY A 50 -11.07 -5.56 30.22
N ALA A 51 -10.30 -6.62 30.50
CA ALA A 51 -9.20 -6.56 31.46
C ALA A 51 -8.06 -5.64 30.98
N ALA A 52 -7.72 -5.71 29.69
CA ALA A 52 -6.69 -4.88 29.07
C ALA A 52 -7.08 -3.40 29.08
N GLU A 53 -8.33 -3.11 28.76
CA GLU A 53 -8.90 -1.77 28.71
C GLU A 53 -8.97 -1.14 30.10
N ARG A 54 -9.44 -1.89 31.10
CA ARG A 54 -9.52 -1.41 32.49
C ARG A 54 -8.13 -1.19 33.10
N PHE A 55 -7.20 -2.10 32.84
CA PHE A 55 -5.82 -1.93 33.27
C PHE A 55 -5.22 -0.67 32.64
N PHE A 56 -5.34 -0.51 31.32
CA PHE A 56 -4.82 0.63 30.56
C PHE A 56 -5.41 1.96 31.02
N ALA A 57 -6.75 2.03 31.16
CA ALA A 57 -7.45 3.22 31.63
C ALA A 57 -7.04 3.63 33.05
N GLY A 58 -6.58 2.67 33.87
CA GLY A 58 -6.06 2.95 35.21
C GLY A 58 -4.63 3.50 35.23
N LEU A 59 -3.86 3.40 34.14
CA LEU A 59 -2.49 3.91 34.08
C LEU A 59 -2.48 5.42 33.84
N SER A 60 -1.44 6.12 34.33
CA SER A 60 -1.18 7.50 33.89
C SER A 60 -0.66 7.51 32.46
N GLU A 61 -0.79 8.65 31.76
CA GLU A 61 -0.36 8.81 30.36
C GLU A 61 1.07 8.33 30.08
N ASN A 62 2.02 8.61 30.98
CA ASN A 62 3.41 8.15 30.83
C ASN A 62 3.53 6.62 30.79
N TYR A 63 2.78 5.91 31.63
CA TYR A 63 2.82 4.45 31.70
C TYR A 63 1.97 3.80 30.60
N GLN A 64 0.89 4.45 30.18
CA GLN A 64 0.16 4.08 28.96
C GLN A 64 1.08 4.12 27.74
N LYS A 65 1.85 5.21 27.60
CA LYS A 65 2.80 5.38 26.51
C LYS A 65 3.88 4.30 26.51
N LEU A 66 4.51 4.00 27.66
CA LEU A 66 5.52 2.93 27.75
C LEU A 66 4.96 1.58 27.31
N LEU A 67 3.74 1.25 27.73
CA LEU A 67 3.08 0.00 27.38
C LEU A 67 2.78 -0.10 25.87
N VAL A 68 2.28 0.99 25.29
CA VAL A 68 2.02 1.07 23.84
C VAL A 68 3.31 1.02 23.02
N GLU A 69 4.35 1.73 23.45
CA GLU A 69 5.66 1.71 22.77
C GLU A 69 6.27 0.31 22.77
N ARG A 70 6.15 -0.43 23.88
CA ARG A 70 6.56 -1.83 23.93
C ARG A 70 5.75 -2.70 22.98
N ALA A 71 4.42 -2.53 22.98
CA ALA A 71 3.52 -3.28 22.10
C ALA A 71 3.85 -3.08 20.62
N VAL A 72 4.05 -1.84 20.20
CA VAL A 72 4.42 -1.47 18.82
C VAL A 72 5.80 -1.98 18.43
N THR A 73 6.72 -2.12 19.40
CA THR A 73 8.05 -2.68 19.13
C THR A 73 8.01 -4.18 18.87
N LEU A 74 7.08 -4.91 19.49
CA LEU A 74 6.97 -6.36 19.39
C LEU A 74 6.06 -6.83 18.26
N TYR A 75 5.10 -6.00 17.88
CA TYR A 75 4.16 -6.34 16.83
C TYR A 75 3.80 -5.10 16.03
N ASP A 76 4.02 -5.18 14.72
CA ASP A 76 3.46 -4.23 13.77
C ASP A 76 2.17 -4.82 13.20
N GLY A 77 1.03 -4.34 13.68
CA GLY A 77 -0.29 -4.77 13.19
C GLY A 77 -0.56 -4.47 11.72
N ARG A 78 0.34 -3.79 11.01
CA ARG A 78 0.30 -3.61 9.56
C ARG A 78 1.18 -4.60 8.80
N ALA A 79 2.14 -5.26 9.43
CA ALA A 79 3.07 -6.17 8.75
C ALA A 79 2.37 -7.33 8.02
N PHE A 80 1.15 -7.68 8.46
CA PHE A 80 0.32 -8.73 7.85
C PHE A 80 -0.82 -8.19 6.98
N ARG A 81 -0.95 -6.86 6.84
CA ARG A 81 -1.85 -6.32 5.82
C ARG A 81 -1.23 -6.69 4.49
N LYS A 82 -1.89 -7.58 3.75
CA LYS A 82 -1.55 -7.78 2.34
C LYS A 82 -1.74 -6.43 1.67
N GLU A 83 -0.68 -5.95 1.01
CA GLU A 83 -0.85 -4.87 0.06
C GLU A 83 -1.95 -5.30 -0.93
N PRO A 84 -2.85 -4.38 -1.32
CA PRO A 84 -3.87 -4.69 -2.30
C PRO A 84 -3.21 -5.24 -3.56
N ASP A 85 -3.81 -6.28 -4.14
CA ASP A 85 -3.30 -6.85 -5.38
C ASP A 85 -3.41 -5.82 -6.50
N ASP A 86 -2.56 -5.91 -7.52
CA ASP A 86 -2.63 -4.97 -8.65
C ASP A 86 -3.98 -5.04 -9.40
N SER A 87 -4.73 -6.14 -9.25
CA SER A 87 -6.11 -6.24 -9.74
C SER A 87 -7.12 -5.44 -8.91
N ASP A 88 -6.80 -5.11 -7.65
CA ASP A 88 -7.67 -4.32 -6.76
C ASP A 88 -7.34 -2.82 -6.78
N ILE A 89 -6.18 -2.44 -7.34
CA ILE A 89 -5.74 -1.04 -7.41
C ILE A 89 -6.27 -0.41 -8.70
N LEU A 90 -7.06 0.66 -8.58
CA LEU A 90 -7.49 1.45 -9.73
C LEU A 90 -6.42 2.47 -10.15
N VAL A 91 -6.27 2.65 -11.46
CA VAL A 91 -5.41 3.63 -12.11
C VAL A 91 -6.13 4.30 -13.29
N CYS A 92 -5.65 5.46 -13.70
CA CYS A 92 -6.15 6.15 -14.88
C CYS A 92 -5.92 5.28 -16.14
N LYS A 93 -6.96 5.11 -16.95
CA LYS A 93 -6.89 4.29 -18.18
C LYS A 93 -5.96 4.88 -19.24
N GLU A 94 -5.77 6.18 -19.21
CA GLU A 94 -4.92 6.91 -20.15
C GLU A 94 -3.46 6.91 -19.70
N CYS A 95 -3.16 7.44 -18.51
CA CYS A 95 -1.78 7.65 -18.05
C CYS A 95 -1.28 6.67 -16.98
N GLY A 96 -2.14 5.82 -16.43
CA GLY A 96 -1.80 4.87 -15.36
C GLY A 96 -1.61 5.50 -13.97
N SER A 97 -1.96 6.78 -13.76
CA SER A 97 -1.80 7.42 -12.45
C SER A 97 -2.76 6.85 -11.42
N ARG A 98 -2.32 6.81 -10.16
CA ARG A 98 -3.14 6.49 -8.99
C ARG A 98 -3.81 7.73 -8.37
N GLN A 99 -3.51 8.93 -8.89
CA GLN A 99 -4.09 10.20 -8.43
C GLN A 99 -5.46 10.40 -9.07
N LEU A 100 -6.43 9.67 -8.52
CA LEU A 100 -7.79 9.59 -9.03
C LEU A 100 -8.76 10.22 -8.04
N GLU A 101 -9.70 10.97 -8.58
CA GLU A 101 -10.83 11.52 -7.82
C GLU A 101 -12.15 11.01 -8.38
N ILE A 102 -13.11 10.81 -7.49
CA ILE A 102 -14.49 10.52 -7.87
C ILE A 102 -15.44 11.58 -7.33
N GLN A 103 -16.38 12.01 -8.16
CA GLN A 103 -17.44 12.90 -7.75
C GLN A 103 -18.43 12.13 -6.87
N VAL A 104 -18.73 12.69 -5.70
CA VAL A 104 -19.72 12.16 -4.78
C VAL A 104 -20.74 13.23 -4.44
N TRP A 105 -22.00 12.83 -4.31
CA TRP A 105 -23.02 13.68 -3.72
C TRP A 105 -23.04 13.44 -2.22
N ILE A 106 -23.19 14.50 -1.44
CA ILE A 106 -23.31 14.39 0.02
C ILE A 106 -24.69 14.88 0.39
N ASN A 107 -25.43 14.06 1.13
CA ASN A 107 -26.71 14.47 1.68
C ASN A 107 -26.46 15.56 2.73
N ALA A 108 -26.88 16.79 2.43
CA ALA A 108 -26.64 17.94 3.30
C ALA A 108 -27.24 17.81 4.72
N ASN A 109 -28.27 16.95 4.90
CA ASN A 109 -28.94 16.78 6.18
C ASN A 109 -28.39 15.61 7.00
N THR A 110 -27.89 14.55 6.36
CA THR A 110 -27.40 13.33 7.04
C THR A 110 -25.89 13.15 6.97
N ASP A 111 -25.19 13.97 6.18
CA ASP A 111 -23.77 13.81 5.81
C ASP A 111 -23.45 12.47 5.14
N GLU A 112 -24.49 11.73 4.71
CA GLU A 112 -24.33 10.47 4.02
C GLU A 112 -23.80 10.70 2.60
N ARG A 113 -22.73 9.98 2.26
CA ARG A 113 -22.13 10.01 0.92
C ARG A 113 -22.94 9.11 -0.01
N ILE A 114 -23.40 9.69 -1.10
CA ILE A 114 -24.12 9.04 -2.19
C ILE A 114 -23.22 9.15 -3.43
N SER A 115 -22.46 8.08 -3.72
CA SER A 115 -21.71 8.00 -4.97
C SER A 115 -22.56 7.31 -6.03
N TYR A 116 -22.92 8.02 -7.10
CA TYR A 116 -23.54 7.45 -8.31
C TYR A 116 -22.51 7.01 -9.35
N VAL A 117 -21.26 6.77 -8.93
CA VAL A 117 -20.21 6.37 -9.85
C VAL A 117 -20.54 4.96 -10.32
N TYR A 118 -21.16 4.87 -11.49
CA TYR A 118 -21.39 3.63 -12.19
C TYR A 118 -20.02 2.94 -12.38
N GLU A 119 -19.92 1.68 -11.94
CA GLU A 119 -18.74 0.83 -12.20
C GLU A 119 -18.62 0.48 -13.70
N ASP A 120 -19.66 0.82 -14.44
CA ASP A 120 -19.94 0.57 -15.83
C ASP A 120 -18.78 1.06 -16.72
N ASN A 121 -17.82 0.16 -16.94
CA ASN A 121 -16.72 0.29 -17.88
C ASN A 121 -17.17 0.08 -19.34
N ASP A 122 -18.49 0.00 -19.56
CA ASP A 122 -19.21 -0.19 -20.83
C ASP A 122 -19.10 1.01 -21.79
N GLY A 123 -18.25 1.98 -21.45
CA GLY A 123 -17.84 3.07 -22.34
C GLY A 123 -18.94 4.09 -22.60
N HIS A 124 -20.00 4.11 -21.79
CA HIS A 124 -21.10 5.03 -22.01
C HIS A 124 -20.77 6.45 -21.53
N TRP A 125 -20.26 6.63 -20.30
CA TRP A 125 -19.90 7.96 -19.75
C TRP A 125 -18.81 7.84 -18.67
N CYS A 126 -17.83 8.75 -18.65
CA CYS A 126 -16.79 8.83 -17.60
C CYS A 126 -17.06 9.95 -16.57
N ASP A 127 -18.23 10.57 -16.66
CA ASP A 127 -18.66 11.70 -15.84
C ASP A 127 -18.46 11.40 -14.35
N GLY A 128 -17.70 12.27 -13.69
CA GLY A 128 -17.39 12.16 -12.27
C GLY A 128 -16.20 11.27 -11.92
N LYS A 129 -15.41 10.79 -12.89
CA LYS A 129 -14.10 10.16 -12.67
C LYS A 129 -13.01 11.09 -13.21
N TRP A 130 -12.13 11.56 -12.34
CA TRP A 130 -11.10 12.55 -12.68
C TRP A 130 -9.70 12.01 -12.41
N CYS A 131 -8.76 12.32 -13.30
CA CYS A 131 -7.35 12.03 -13.09
C CYS A 131 -6.57 13.35 -12.92
N GLU A 132 -5.87 13.52 -11.80
CA GLU A 132 -5.11 14.75 -11.51
C GLU A 132 -3.97 14.97 -12.51
N GLU A 133 -3.24 13.91 -12.89
CA GLU A 133 -2.11 14.04 -13.83
C GLU A 133 -2.55 14.38 -15.26
N CYS A 134 -3.70 13.86 -15.71
CA CYS A 134 -4.26 14.19 -17.02
C CYS A 134 -4.97 15.55 -17.01
N VAL A 135 -5.41 16.02 -15.83
CA VAL A 135 -6.28 17.19 -15.69
C VAL A 135 -7.54 17.03 -16.55
N ASP A 136 -8.10 15.81 -16.58
CA ASP A 136 -9.26 15.49 -17.41
C ASP A 136 -10.13 14.37 -16.79
N GLN A 137 -11.35 14.25 -17.29
CA GLN A 137 -12.23 13.14 -17.00
C GLN A 137 -11.78 11.90 -17.75
N THR A 138 -11.50 10.83 -17.02
CA THR A 138 -10.95 9.60 -17.59
C THR A 138 -11.61 8.38 -16.98
N PHE A 139 -11.69 7.30 -17.75
CA PHE A 139 -12.04 6.01 -17.20
C PHE A 139 -10.92 5.47 -16.31
N PHE A 140 -11.29 4.60 -15.38
CA PHE A 140 -10.33 3.86 -14.57
C PHE A 140 -10.21 2.43 -15.09
N CYS A 141 -9.01 1.87 -14.99
CA CYS A 141 -8.79 0.44 -15.13
C CYS A 141 -8.01 -0.05 -13.92
N THR A 142 -7.88 -1.36 -13.78
CA THR A 142 -7.02 -1.93 -12.75
C THR A 142 -5.55 -1.72 -13.11
N LYS A 143 -4.69 -1.62 -12.10
CA LYS A 143 -3.24 -1.53 -12.28
C LYS A 143 -2.70 -2.77 -12.99
N ALA A 144 -3.31 -3.94 -12.76
CA ALA A 144 -3.00 -5.16 -13.49
C ALA A 144 -3.27 -5.02 -15.00
N GLU A 145 -4.45 -4.53 -15.40
CA GLU A 145 -4.79 -4.28 -16.81
C GLU A 145 -3.85 -3.26 -17.45
N PHE A 146 -3.54 -2.16 -16.76
CA PHE A 146 -2.61 -1.16 -17.28
C PHE A 146 -1.18 -1.72 -17.39
N THR A 147 -0.75 -2.54 -16.43
CA THR A 147 0.54 -3.23 -16.49
C THR A 147 0.62 -4.17 -17.67
N GLN A 148 -0.46 -4.89 -17.99
CA GLN A 148 -0.55 -5.74 -19.18
C GLN A 148 -0.53 -4.92 -20.48
N LYS A 149 -1.17 -3.74 -20.51
CA LYS A 149 -1.10 -2.78 -21.62
C LYS A 149 0.34 -2.35 -21.88
N MET A 150 1.07 -1.93 -20.82
CA MET A 150 2.49 -1.56 -20.93
C MET A 150 3.36 -2.74 -21.38
N GLN A 151 3.08 -3.95 -20.88
CA GLN A 151 3.83 -5.14 -21.26
C GLN A 151 3.64 -5.49 -22.75
N SER A 152 2.40 -5.46 -23.23
CA SER A 152 2.07 -5.68 -24.64
C SER A 152 2.76 -4.67 -25.56
N TRP A 153 2.83 -3.40 -25.14
CA TRP A 153 3.57 -2.35 -25.84
C TRP A 153 5.08 -2.61 -25.86
N TRP A 154 5.66 -2.99 -24.73
CA TRP A 154 7.09 -3.29 -24.66
C TRP A 154 7.47 -4.46 -25.57
N GLU A 155 6.64 -5.49 -25.61
CA GLU A 155 6.83 -6.65 -26.48
C GLU A 155 6.75 -6.28 -27.96
N SER A 156 5.86 -5.35 -28.33
CA SER A 156 5.72 -4.87 -29.72
C SER A 156 6.82 -3.91 -30.18
N CYS A 157 7.60 -3.32 -29.26
CA CYS A 157 8.71 -2.42 -29.60
C CYS A 157 9.79 -3.12 -30.44
N GLY A 158 10.30 -2.43 -31.47
CA GLY A 158 11.43 -2.91 -32.27
C GLY A 158 12.76 -2.92 -31.50
N LEU A 159 13.77 -3.58 -32.07
CA LEU A 159 15.12 -3.66 -31.47
C LEU A 159 15.73 -2.26 -31.28
N GLU A 160 15.63 -1.38 -32.28
CA GLU A 160 16.15 -0.01 -32.20
C GLU A 160 15.51 0.79 -31.05
N SER A 161 14.19 0.71 -30.90
CA SER A 161 13.48 1.37 -29.80
C SER A 161 13.93 0.82 -28.45
N LYS A 162 14.11 -0.50 -28.34
CA LYS A 162 14.61 -1.14 -27.12
C LYS A 162 16.06 -0.71 -26.81
N GLU A 163 16.93 -0.56 -27.81
CA GLU A 163 18.29 -0.03 -27.62
C GLU A 163 18.25 1.41 -27.11
N GLN A 164 17.43 2.27 -27.71
CA GLN A 164 17.29 3.68 -27.31
C GLN A 164 16.76 3.83 -25.88
N ILE A 165 15.79 3.00 -25.48
CA ILE A 165 15.17 3.06 -24.15
C ILE A 165 16.09 2.49 -23.08
N THR A 166 16.72 1.34 -23.33
CA THR A 166 17.55 0.65 -22.33
C THR A 166 18.98 1.17 -22.25
N GLY A 167 19.49 1.78 -23.34
CA GLY A 167 20.89 2.11 -23.51
C GLY A 167 21.80 0.91 -23.80
N LEU A 168 21.25 -0.31 -23.90
CA LEU A 168 21.98 -1.53 -24.29
C LEU A 168 22.22 -1.53 -25.79
N LYS A 169 23.29 -2.19 -26.25
CA LYS A 169 23.57 -2.36 -27.67
C LYS A 169 23.58 -3.82 -28.09
N VAL A 170 23.00 -4.10 -29.26
CA VAL A 170 22.99 -5.42 -29.90
C VAL A 170 24.43 -5.87 -30.23
N CYS A 171 25.34 -4.94 -30.55
CA CYS A 171 26.74 -5.26 -30.86
C CYS A 171 27.59 -5.68 -29.65
N ASP A 172 27.11 -5.47 -28.42
CA ASP A 172 27.76 -5.97 -27.21
C ASP A 172 27.42 -7.45 -26.93
N CYS A 173 26.51 -8.04 -27.71
CA CYS A 173 26.11 -9.45 -27.60
C CYS A 173 26.94 -10.35 -28.53
N PRO A 174 27.29 -11.58 -28.10
CA PRO A 174 28.05 -12.52 -28.94
C PRO A 174 27.36 -12.82 -30.28
N PRO A 175 28.09 -12.88 -31.42
CA PRO A 175 27.51 -12.93 -32.77
C PRO A 175 26.60 -14.13 -33.07
N ALA A 176 26.75 -15.24 -32.34
CA ALA A 176 26.00 -16.48 -32.61
C ALA A 176 24.58 -16.49 -32.03
N GLU A 177 24.25 -15.57 -31.10
CA GLU A 177 22.97 -15.51 -30.38
C GLU A 177 22.39 -14.07 -30.36
N SER A 178 23.01 -13.16 -31.12
CA SER A 178 23.01 -11.72 -30.82
C SER A 178 21.64 -11.02 -30.70
N PRO A 179 20.61 -11.29 -31.53
CA PRO A 179 19.34 -10.56 -31.42
C PRO A 179 18.50 -11.06 -30.23
N GLN A 180 18.50 -12.37 -29.98
CA GLN A 180 17.68 -12.95 -28.91
C GLN A 180 18.31 -12.68 -27.54
N THR A 181 19.64 -12.79 -27.41
CA THR A 181 20.34 -12.44 -26.17
C THR A 181 20.09 -10.98 -25.78
N PHE A 182 20.05 -10.08 -26.77
CA PHE A 182 19.69 -8.68 -26.55
C PHE A 182 18.24 -8.52 -26.08
N VAL A 183 17.28 -9.17 -26.75
CA VAL A 183 15.85 -9.12 -26.36
C VAL A 183 15.66 -9.63 -24.95
N ASP A 184 16.32 -10.71 -24.57
CA ASP A 184 16.25 -11.28 -23.22
C ASP A 184 16.85 -10.33 -22.18
N ALA A 185 17.99 -9.71 -22.48
CA ALA A 185 18.62 -8.72 -21.60
C ALA A 185 17.74 -7.47 -21.43
N ALA A 186 17.17 -6.96 -22.52
CA ALA A 186 16.23 -5.84 -22.50
C ALA A 186 14.94 -6.21 -21.74
N GLY A 187 14.44 -7.44 -21.89
CA GLY A 187 13.31 -7.95 -21.12
C GLY A 187 13.58 -8.03 -19.62
N ARG A 188 14.75 -8.52 -19.22
CA ARG A 188 15.18 -8.52 -17.81
C ARG A 188 15.30 -7.10 -17.26
N TRP A 189 15.86 -6.18 -18.05
CA TRP A 189 15.94 -4.78 -17.70
C TRP A 189 14.55 -4.20 -17.45
N TRP A 190 13.61 -4.41 -18.38
CA TRP A 190 12.23 -3.93 -18.24
C TRP A 190 11.56 -4.52 -17.00
N ASN A 191 11.62 -5.84 -16.82
CA ASN A 191 10.98 -6.52 -15.70
C ASN A 191 11.52 -6.10 -14.33
N SER A 192 12.77 -5.65 -14.27
CA SER A 192 13.38 -5.14 -13.03
C SER A 192 12.90 -3.74 -12.59
N ARG A 193 12.19 -3.01 -13.46
CA ARG A 193 11.69 -1.66 -13.17
C ARG A 193 10.39 -1.68 -12.39
N ASP A 194 10.25 -0.70 -11.50
CA ASP A 194 8.99 -0.45 -10.81
C ASP A 194 7.91 0.07 -11.77
N TYR A 195 6.67 0.08 -11.27
CA TYR A 195 5.50 0.48 -12.04
C TYR A 195 5.57 1.92 -12.54
N GLU A 196 6.00 2.85 -11.68
CA GLU A 196 6.04 4.29 -12.00
C GLU A 196 7.07 4.58 -13.10
N TYR A 197 8.25 3.98 -13.01
CA TYR A 197 9.28 4.13 -14.01
C TYR A 197 8.87 3.52 -15.36
N LYS A 198 8.20 2.36 -15.36
CA LYS A 198 7.63 1.77 -16.58
C LYS A 198 6.57 2.69 -17.20
N ARG A 199 5.70 3.25 -16.37
CA ARG A 199 4.64 4.18 -16.75
C ARG A 199 5.19 5.45 -17.39
N GLU A 200 6.23 6.05 -16.80
CA GLU A 200 6.91 7.23 -17.36
C GLU A 200 7.48 6.96 -18.76
N ILE A 201 8.17 5.82 -18.93
CA ILE A 201 8.72 5.42 -20.23
C ILE A 201 7.58 5.19 -21.23
N TYR A 202 6.57 4.41 -20.84
CA TYR A 202 5.42 4.10 -21.69
C TYR A 202 4.77 5.39 -22.19
N ASN A 203 4.35 6.27 -21.29
CA ASN A 203 3.69 7.53 -21.62
C ASN A 203 4.57 8.41 -22.51
N LYS A 204 5.87 8.56 -22.22
CA LYS A 204 6.78 9.35 -23.08
C LYS A 204 6.83 8.86 -24.53
N HIS A 205 6.67 7.56 -24.75
CA HIS A 205 6.75 6.95 -26.08
C HIS A 205 5.38 6.76 -26.76
N THR A 206 4.28 6.82 -26.03
CA THR A 206 2.92 6.69 -26.58
C THR A 206 2.15 8.00 -26.67
N SER A 207 2.49 9.02 -25.88
CA SER A 207 1.84 10.34 -25.90
C SER A 207 2.08 11.15 -27.19
N ASN A 208 2.91 10.68 -28.12
CA ASN A 208 3.19 11.34 -29.41
C ASN A 208 2.40 10.76 -30.60
N ASN A 209 1.47 9.83 -30.36
CA ASN A 209 0.69 9.15 -31.40
C ASN A 209 -0.79 9.59 -31.49
N GLU A 210 -1.13 10.74 -30.91
CA GLU A 210 -2.44 11.41 -31.11
C GLU A 210 -2.32 12.65 -31.99
#